data_AF-A0A482RLA0-F1
#
_entry.id   AF-A0A482RLA0-F1
#
_cell.length_a   1.000
_cell.length_b   1.000
_cell.length_c   1.000
_cell.angle_alpha   90.00
_cell.angle_beta   90.00
_cell.angle_gamma   90.00
#
_symmetry.space_group_name_H-M   'P 1'
#
loop_
_entity.id
_entity.type
_entity.pdbx_description
1 polymer ?
#
loop_
_entity_poly.entity_id
_entity_poly.type
_entity_poly.pdbx_seq_one_letter_code
_entity_poly.pdbx_strand_id
1 'polypeptide(L)'
;MAAQPRRRTRASMRACAWVWCVLATGVQCSASDTTYLSYGDIVARLYRLQAAAPHLVSVWTAQDRFGLPSPGACADADGRNEPCRHVFAVVSDTSDAHAANSSTYVPYNERPHVFISGNLHGDEVVGPMATIHLLEGMIAERVNGTSSTVREWLTYLLRRRIFITIPISNPLGYVPRLPANAILLAASCCVCADARCHACCAPVRRSASPACTYVRTLRCMQVLSTGAWRKWVGPEP
;
A
#
# COMPACT_ATOMS: atom_id res chain seq x y z
N MET A 1 -30.65 90.07 37.83
CA MET A 1 -29.56 90.40 36.88
C MET A 1 -28.85 89.12 36.50
N ALA A 2 -28.64 88.93 35.20
CA ALA A 2 -28.38 87.65 34.54
C ALA A 2 -26.98 87.08 34.78
N ALA A 3 -26.87 85.75 34.81
CA ALA A 3 -25.62 85.03 34.52
C ALA A 3 -25.93 83.72 33.78
N GLN A 4 -25.25 83.56 32.63
CA GLN A 4 -25.46 82.58 31.56
C GLN A 4 -25.12 81.12 31.94
N PRO A 5 -25.68 80.13 31.21
CA PRO A 5 -25.34 78.73 31.37
C PRO A 5 -24.04 78.35 30.61
N ARG A 6 -23.13 77.65 31.28
CA ARG A 6 -21.92 77.06 30.67
C ARG A 6 -22.26 75.70 30.04
N ARG A 7 -22.03 75.60 28.72
CA ARG A 7 -22.08 74.37 27.92
C ARG A 7 -21.07 73.34 28.42
N ARG A 8 -21.54 72.13 28.74
CA ARG A 8 -20.68 70.94 28.95
C ARG A 8 -20.36 70.30 27.59
N THR A 9 -19.08 70.30 27.24
CA THR A 9 -18.53 69.58 26.09
C THR A 9 -18.50 68.08 26.36
N ARG A 10 -19.07 67.30 25.44
CA ARG A 10 -19.01 65.83 25.44
C ARG A 10 -17.57 65.37 25.18
N ALA A 11 -16.98 64.69 26.16
CA ALA A 11 -15.74 63.94 25.97
C ALA A 11 -16.05 62.70 25.13
N SER A 12 -15.42 62.64 23.94
CA SER A 12 -15.42 61.50 23.04
C SER A 12 -14.58 60.37 23.65
N MET A 13 -15.22 59.24 23.94
CA MET A 13 -14.55 57.99 24.26
C MET A 13 -13.80 57.51 23.02
N ARG A 14 -12.47 57.61 23.03
CA ARG A 14 -11.62 56.89 22.08
C ARG A 14 -11.52 55.44 22.55
N ALA A 15 -12.26 54.57 21.89
CA ALA A 15 -12.08 53.13 21.99
C ALA A 15 -10.68 52.76 21.48
N CYS A 16 -9.84 52.22 22.37
CA CYS A 16 -8.64 51.49 22.00
C CYS A 16 -9.06 50.23 21.24
N ALA A 17 -9.03 50.30 19.92
CA ALA A 17 -9.07 49.12 19.06
C ALA A 17 -7.74 48.38 19.22
N TRP A 18 -7.75 47.33 20.04
CA TRP A 18 -6.69 46.34 20.08
C TRP A 18 -6.67 45.62 18.72
N VAL A 19 -5.64 45.92 17.93
CA VAL A 19 -5.32 45.20 16.70
C VAL A 19 -4.90 43.78 17.10
N TRP A 20 -5.81 42.83 16.95
CA TRP A 20 -5.49 41.41 16.91
C TRP A 20 -4.76 41.13 15.59
N CYS A 21 -3.43 41.12 15.64
CA CYS A 21 -2.62 40.58 14.56
C CYS A 21 -2.59 39.06 14.70
N VAL A 22 -3.62 38.38 14.18
CA VAL A 22 -3.57 36.93 13.97
C VAL A 22 -2.67 36.69 12.75
N LEU A 23 -1.42 36.33 13.00
CA LEU A 23 -0.55 35.76 11.98
C LEU A 23 -1.10 34.38 11.60
N ALA A 24 -2.05 34.37 10.66
CA ALA A 24 -2.44 33.19 9.92
C ALA A 24 -1.26 32.80 9.02
N THR A 25 -0.30 32.05 9.56
CA THR A 25 0.63 31.28 8.75
C THR A 25 -0.18 30.16 8.10
N GLY A 26 -0.79 30.49 6.96
CA GLY A 26 -1.42 29.51 6.10
C GLY A 26 -0.37 28.50 5.68
N VAL A 27 -0.40 27.32 6.28
CA VAL A 27 0.28 26.15 5.73
C VAL A 27 -0.39 25.90 4.38
N GLN A 28 0.27 26.34 3.30
CA GLN A 28 -0.09 25.94 1.96
C GLN A 28 0.23 24.46 1.82
N CYS A 29 -0.75 23.61 2.14
CA CYS A 29 -0.78 22.26 1.63
C CYS A 29 -0.91 22.35 0.11
N SER A 30 0.23 22.34 -0.58
CA SER A 30 0.22 22.01 -2.00
C SER A 30 -0.23 20.56 -2.09
N ALA A 31 -1.48 20.36 -2.51
CA ALA A 31 -1.94 19.05 -2.93
C ALA A 31 -1.13 18.70 -4.17
N SER A 32 -0.15 17.80 -4.03
CA SER A 32 0.44 17.16 -5.19
C SER A 32 -0.66 16.36 -5.87
N ASP A 33 -0.97 16.70 -7.12
CA ASP A 33 -1.97 15.98 -7.91
C ASP A 33 -1.54 14.51 -7.99
N THR A 34 -2.24 13.65 -7.23
CA THR A 34 -1.88 12.24 -7.13
C THR A 34 -2.62 11.52 -8.24
N THR A 35 -2.01 11.50 -9.42
CA THR A 35 -2.55 10.80 -10.58
C THR A 35 -2.44 9.29 -10.40
N TYR A 36 -3.49 8.55 -10.75
CA TYR A 36 -3.44 7.09 -10.77
C TYR A 36 -2.37 6.60 -11.75
N LEU A 37 -1.56 5.66 -11.28
CA LEU A 37 -0.43 5.12 -12.02
C LEU A 37 -0.84 3.86 -12.77
N SER A 38 -0.34 3.70 -13.98
CA SER A 38 -0.48 2.43 -14.70
C SER A 38 0.34 1.31 -14.04
N TYR A 39 0.09 0.06 -14.43
CA TYR A 39 0.93 -1.07 -14.03
C TYR A 39 2.41 -0.79 -14.36
N GLY A 40 2.66 -0.35 -15.59
CA GLY A 40 4.00 -0.01 -16.08
C GLY A 40 4.69 1.05 -15.24
N ASP A 41 3.98 2.13 -14.89
CA ASP A 41 4.52 3.21 -14.05
C ASP A 41 4.93 2.73 -12.67
N ILE A 42 4.09 1.91 -12.03
CA ILE A 42 4.37 1.33 -10.71
C ILE A 42 5.62 0.45 -10.79
N VAL A 43 5.70 -0.44 -11.78
CA VAL A 43 6.88 -1.31 -11.98
C VAL A 43 8.15 -0.48 -12.21
N ALA A 44 8.09 0.53 -13.08
CA ALA A 44 9.23 1.39 -13.35
C ALA A 44 9.70 2.16 -12.10
N ARG A 45 8.77 2.63 -11.26
CA ARG A 45 9.09 3.29 -9.99
C ARG A 45 9.77 2.35 -9.00
N LEU A 46 9.32 1.10 -8.88
CA LEU A 46 9.97 0.10 -8.01
C LEU A 46 11.42 -0.14 -8.42
N TYR A 47 11.69 -0.37 -9.72
CA TYR A 47 13.05 -0.57 -10.20
C TYR A 47 13.92 0.70 -10.06
N ARG A 48 13.32 1.89 -10.18
CA ARG A 48 14.02 3.15 -9.90
C ARG A 48 14.42 3.26 -8.43
N LEU A 49 13.55 2.86 -7.50
CA LEU A 49 13.87 2.80 -6.07
C LEU A 49 15.02 1.83 -5.77
N GLN A 50 15.01 0.64 -6.38
CA GLN A 50 16.14 -0.29 -6.28
C GLN A 50 17.44 0.33 -6.79
N ALA A 51 17.41 0.96 -7.97
CA ALA A 51 18.60 1.58 -8.54
C ALA A 51 19.14 2.73 -7.67
N ALA A 52 18.24 3.52 -7.07
CA ALA A 52 18.61 4.66 -6.22
C ALA A 52 19.10 4.25 -4.83
N ALA A 53 18.59 3.16 -4.27
CA ALA A 53 18.92 2.70 -2.92
C ALA A 53 19.08 1.18 -2.84
N PRO A 54 20.08 0.58 -3.54
CA PRO A 54 20.24 -0.87 -3.63
C PRO A 54 20.57 -1.55 -2.30
N HIS A 55 21.08 -0.80 -1.32
CA HIS A 55 21.33 -1.27 0.05
C HIS A 55 20.05 -1.31 0.92
N LEU A 56 18.96 -0.68 0.46
CA LEU A 56 17.67 -0.66 1.16
C LEU A 56 16.60 -1.47 0.43
N VAL A 57 16.65 -1.52 -0.91
CA VAL A 57 15.56 -2.02 -1.75
C VAL A 57 16.06 -3.11 -2.68
N SER A 58 15.37 -4.24 -2.68
CA SER A 58 15.50 -5.28 -3.70
C SER A 58 14.14 -5.55 -4.33
N VAL A 59 14.10 -5.66 -5.65
CA VAL A 59 12.93 -5.90 -6.47
C VAL A 59 13.12 -7.20 -7.23
N TRP A 60 12.11 -8.06 -7.19
CA TRP A 60 12.10 -9.34 -7.90
C TRP A 60 10.68 -9.70 -8.31
N THR A 61 10.53 -10.65 -9.23
CA THR A 61 9.22 -11.15 -9.65
C THR A 61 8.97 -12.56 -9.14
N ALA A 62 7.71 -12.89 -8.82
CA ALA A 62 7.37 -14.27 -8.45
C ALA A 62 7.65 -15.26 -9.59
N GLN A 63 7.53 -14.79 -10.84
CA GLN A 63 7.81 -15.58 -12.02
C GLN A 63 9.30 -16.00 -12.05
N ASP A 64 10.22 -15.07 -11.81
CA ASP A 64 11.66 -15.38 -11.84
C ASP A 64 12.09 -16.17 -10.59
N ARG A 65 11.54 -15.82 -9.41
CA ARG A 65 11.92 -16.44 -8.14
C ARG A 65 11.38 -17.85 -7.95
N PHE A 66 10.19 -18.14 -8.49
CA PHE A 66 9.49 -19.41 -8.27
C PHE A 66 9.17 -20.18 -9.56
N GLY A 67 9.61 -19.69 -10.72
CA GLY A 67 9.34 -20.35 -12.02
C GLY A 67 7.87 -20.35 -12.42
N LEU A 68 7.08 -19.39 -11.93
CA LEU A 68 5.65 -19.30 -12.22
C LEU A 68 5.42 -18.73 -13.63
N PRO A 69 4.32 -19.14 -14.32
CA PRO A 69 3.93 -18.49 -15.55
C PRO A 69 3.48 -17.04 -15.30
N SER A 70 3.54 -16.23 -16.36
CA SER A 70 2.90 -14.91 -16.37
C SER A 70 1.36 -15.07 -16.35
N PRO A 71 0.61 -14.24 -15.61
CA PRO A 71 -0.85 -14.28 -15.63
C PRO A 71 -1.47 -13.74 -16.93
N GLY A 72 -0.70 -13.07 -17.80
CA GLY A 72 -1.20 -12.52 -19.06
C GLY A 72 -0.31 -11.39 -19.59
N ALA A 73 -0.86 -10.50 -20.40
CA ALA A 73 -0.12 -9.38 -20.98
C ALA A 73 -0.53 -8.03 -20.37
N CYS A 74 0.45 -7.20 -20.06
CA CYS A 74 0.33 -5.88 -19.43
C CYS A 74 1.13 -4.86 -20.25
N ALA A 75 0.71 -3.60 -20.23
CA ALA A 75 1.51 -2.51 -20.79
C ALA A 75 2.61 -2.10 -19.80
N ASP A 76 3.86 -2.00 -20.26
CA ASP A 76 4.94 -1.37 -19.51
C ASP A 76 4.81 0.17 -19.49
N ALA A 77 5.78 0.86 -18.87
CA ALA A 77 5.75 2.33 -18.75
C ALA A 77 5.84 3.05 -20.11
N ASP A 78 6.36 2.39 -21.15
CA ASP A 78 6.46 2.92 -22.51
C ASP A 78 5.23 2.51 -23.37
N GLY A 79 4.26 1.82 -22.77
CA GLY A 79 3.07 1.31 -23.46
C GLY A 79 3.31 0.03 -24.27
N ARG A 80 4.48 -0.59 -24.16
CA ARG A 80 4.79 -1.86 -24.84
C ARG A 80 4.11 -3.02 -24.14
N ASN A 81 3.61 -3.97 -24.92
CA ASN A 81 2.91 -5.13 -24.40
C ASN A 81 3.91 -6.19 -23.94
N GLU A 82 3.99 -6.41 -22.64
CA GLU A 82 4.93 -7.32 -21.98
C GLU A 82 4.17 -8.34 -21.11
N PRO A 83 4.77 -9.49 -20.79
CA PRO A 83 4.18 -10.41 -19.81
C PRO A 83 3.98 -9.70 -18.46
N CYS A 84 2.75 -9.71 -17.94
CA CYS A 84 2.46 -9.26 -16.58
C CYS A 84 3.34 -10.03 -15.58
N ARG A 85 3.75 -9.38 -14.51
CA ARG A 85 4.54 -9.98 -13.44
C ARG A 85 3.97 -9.59 -12.09
N HIS A 86 4.11 -10.48 -11.12
CA HIS A 86 3.87 -10.16 -9.73
C HIS A 86 5.19 -9.61 -9.18
N VAL A 87 5.31 -8.28 -9.16
CA VAL A 87 6.55 -7.60 -8.79
C VAL A 87 6.53 -7.30 -7.30
N PHE A 88 7.54 -7.82 -6.60
CA PHE A 88 7.74 -7.62 -5.19
C PHE A 88 8.86 -6.62 -4.97
N ALA A 89 8.69 -5.72 -4.00
CA ALA A 89 9.76 -4.90 -3.47
C ALA A 89 9.98 -5.24 -1.99
N VAL A 90 11.22 -5.62 -1.68
CA VAL A 90 11.70 -5.91 -0.33
C VAL A 90 12.49 -4.71 0.15
N VAL A 91 12.08 -4.14 1.30
CA VAL A 91 12.72 -2.96 1.89
C VAL A 91 13.25 -3.29 3.29
N SER A 92 14.57 -3.21 3.45
CA SER A 92 15.29 -3.43 4.70
C SER A 92 16.73 -2.95 4.57
N ASP A 93 17.35 -2.49 5.66
CA ASP A 93 18.75 -2.03 5.64
C ASP A 93 19.70 -3.24 5.60
N THR A 94 20.28 -3.52 4.44
CA THR A 94 21.24 -4.62 4.22
C THR A 94 22.69 -4.20 4.42
N SER A 95 22.95 -2.96 4.84
CA SER A 95 24.32 -2.52 5.10
C SER A 95 24.88 -3.15 6.38
N ASP A 96 25.90 -3.99 6.22
CA ASP A 96 26.64 -4.59 7.34
C ASP A 96 27.48 -3.57 8.13
N ALA A 97 27.57 -2.33 7.63
CA ALA A 97 28.44 -1.26 8.13
C ALA A 97 28.21 -0.84 9.59
N HIS A 98 27.10 -1.26 10.21
CA HIS A 98 26.75 -0.85 11.58
C HIS A 98 26.41 -2.02 12.53
N ALA A 99 26.70 -3.26 12.12
CA ALA A 99 26.27 -4.47 12.82
C ALA A 99 26.98 -4.71 14.17
N ALA A 100 28.21 -4.24 14.35
CA ALA A 100 29.04 -4.67 15.48
C ALA A 100 28.83 -3.90 16.80
N ASN A 101 28.18 -2.73 16.79
CA ASN A 101 28.14 -1.88 17.99
C ASN A 101 26.82 -1.10 18.20
N SER A 102 25.73 -1.51 17.54
CA SER A 102 24.43 -0.87 17.70
C SER A 102 23.43 -1.81 18.36
N SER A 103 22.84 -1.38 19.48
CA SER A 103 21.72 -2.05 20.16
C SER A 103 20.46 -2.18 19.29
N THR A 104 20.44 -1.49 18.14
CA THR A 104 19.31 -1.49 17.21
C THR A 104 19.44 -2.55 16.10
N TYR A 105 20.63 -3.13 15.91
CA TYR A 105 20.85 -4.13 14.87
C TYR A 105 20.22 -5.47 15.24
N VAL A 106 19.48 -6.06 14.29
CA VAL A 106 19.01 -7.45 14.33
C VAL A 106 19.54 -8.12 13.05
N PRO A 107 20.19 -9.30 13.14
CA PRO A 107 20.65 -10.04 11.97
C PRO A 107 19.54 -10.19 10.93
N TYR A 108 19.86 -10.04 9.64
CA TYR A 108 18.85 -9.98 8.58
C TYR A 108 17.88 -11.17 8.60
N ASN A 109 18.40 -12.38 8.82
CA ASN A 109 17.64 -13.63 8.92
C ASN A 109 16.75 -13.76 10.17
N GLU A 110 16.90 -12.87 11.15
CA GLU A 110 16.12 -12.84 12.39
C GLU A 110 15.11 -11.67 12.42
N ARG A 111 15.13 -10.80 11.41
CA ARG A 111 14.22 -9.66 11.35
C ARG A 111 12.78 -10.11 11.08
N PRO A 112 11.79 -9.67 11.86
CA PRO A 112 10.39 -9.92 11.54
C PRO A 112 9.99 -9.35 10.18
N HIS A 113 9.19 -10.12 9.45
CA HIS A 113 8.66 -9.74 8.15
C HIS A 113 7.32 -9.02 8.30
N VAL A 114 7.16 -7.91 7.57
CA VAL A 114 5.90 -7.19 7.41
C VAL A 114 5.49 -7.32 5.95
N PHE A 115 4.33 -7.90 5.69
CA PHE A 115 3.82 -8.07 4.33
C PHE A 115 2.73 -7.03 4.02
N ILE A 116 2.88 -6.31 2.91
CA ILE A 116 1.90 -5.33 2.43
C ILE A 116 1.52 -5.70 1.00
N SER A 117 0.22 -5.88 0.75
CA SER A 117 -0.32 -6.26 -0.55
C SER A 117 -1.42 -5.29 -0.95
N GLY A 118 -1.38 -4.86 -2.21
CA GLY A 118 -2.43 -4.06 -2.83
C GLY A 118 -3.07 -4.77 -4.01
N ASN A 119 -4.26 -4.30 -4.40
CA ASN A 119 -5.00 -4.68 -5.61
C ASN A 119 -5.12 -6.19 -5.79
N LEU A 120 -5.83 -6.81 -4.84
CA LEU A 120 -6.26 -8.19 -4.99
C LEU A 120 -7.44 -8.27 -5.97
N HIS A 121 -8.38 -7.34 -5.86
CA HIS A 121 -9.36 -7.08 -6.91
C HIS A 121 -8.81 -6.01 -7.85
N GLY A 122 -8.97 -6.21 -9.16
CA GLY A 122 -8.30 -5.41 -10.19
C GLY A 122 -8.68 -3.93 -10.20
N ASP A 123 -9.91 -3.62 -9.80
CA ASP A 123 -10.48 -2.27 -9.70
C ASP A 123 -10.21 -1.58 -8.35
N GLU A 124 -9.61 -2.27 -7.38
CA GLU A 124 -9.17 -1.68 -6.10
C GLU A 124 -7.84 -0.94 -6.29
N VAL A 125 -7.92 0.26 -6.87
CA VAL A 125 -6.74 1.04 -7.30
C VAL A 125 -6.04 1.82 -6.19
N VAL A 126 -6.66 1.97 -5.02
CA VAL A 126 -6.07 2.73 -3.89
C VAL A 126 -4.88 1.99 -3.26
N GLY A 127 -4.95 0.65 -3.16
CA GLY A 127 -3.90 -0.18 -2.56
C GLY A 127 -2.52 -0.04 -3.22
N PRO A 128 -2.42 -0.18 -4.56
CA PRO A 128 -1.17 0.04 -5.29
C PRO A 128 -0.58 1.43 -5.09
N MET A 129 -1.43 2.47 -5.15
CA MET A 129 -1.04 3.86 -4.97
C MET A 129 -0.49 4.12 -3.57
N ALA A 130 -1.21 3.67 -2.53
CA ALA A 130 -0.75 3.80 -1.15
C ALA A 130 0.57 3.07 -0.93
N THR A 131 0.72 1.86 -1.51
CA THR A 131 1.94 1.06 -1.35
C THR A 131 3.13 1.75 -2.02
N ILE A 132 3.02 2.21 -3.27
CA ILE A 132 4.16 2.84 -3.94
C ILE A 132 4.57 4.16 -3.28
N HIS A 133 3.61 4.98 -2.87
CA HIS A 133 3.92 6.24 -2.17
C HIS A 133 4.49 6.03 -0.78
N LEU A 134 4.05 5.00 -0.06
CA LEU A 134 4.67 4.60 1.20
C LEU A 134 6.15 4.27 0.99
N LEU A 135 6.46 3.45 -0.02
CA LEU A 135 7.84 3.09 -0.32
C LEU A 135 8.68 4.30 -0.73
N GLU A 136 8.20 5.10 -1.68
CA GLU A 136 8.89 6.31 -2.15
C GLU A 136 9.16 7.27 -0.98
N GLY A 137 8.17 7.53 -0.12
CA GLY A 137 8.32 8.40 1.05
C GLY A 137 9.29 7.84 2.08
N MET A 138 9.16 6.55 2.45
CA MET A 138 10.07 5.91 3.40
C MET A 138 11.53 5.95 2.92
N ILE A 139 11.77 5.68 1.63
CA ILE A 139 13.13 5.66 1.07
C ILE A 139 13.67 7.09 0.93
N ALA A 140 12.85 8.03 0.42
CA ALA A 140 13.25 9.42 0.28
C ALA A 140 13.65 10.03 1.63
N GLU A 141 12.84 9.85 2.67
CA GLU A 141 13.14 10.34 4.02
C GLU A 141 14.35 9.62 4.64
N ARG A 142 14.51 8.32 4.39
CA ARG A 142 15.66 7.55 4.91
C ARG A 142 16.99 7.98 4.29
N VAL A 143 16.99 8.34 3.00
CA VAL A 143 18.20 8.65 2.23
C VAL A 143 18.50 10.15 2.22
N ASN A 144 17.49 10.97 1.99
CA ASN A 144 17.62 12.42 1.74
C ASN A 144 16.86 13.30 2.75
N GLY A 145 16.15 12.71 3.72
CA GLY A 145 15.33 13.45 4.69
C GLY A 145 16.15 14.40 5.57
N THR A 146 15.64 15.61 5.76
CA THR A 146 16.29 16.66 6.58
C THR A 146 16.01 16.51 8.07
N SER A 147 14.89 15.87 8.43
CA SER A 147 14.54 15.61 9.83
C SER A 147 15.38 14.47 10.40
N SER A 148 16.27 14.79 11.35
CA SER A 148 17.07 13.77 12.05
C SER A 148 16.19 12.75 12.77
N THR A 149 15.10 13.18 13.40
CA THR A 149 14.17 12.31 14.12
C THR A 149 13.50 11.29 13.20
N VAL A 150 12.98 11.73 12.04
CA VAL A 150 12.32 10.82 11.08
C VAL A 150 13.33 9.84 10.51
N ARG A 151 14.52 10.32 10.14
CA ARG A 151 15.59 9.48 9.59
C ARG A 151 16.11 8.46 10.60
N GLU A 152 16.26 8.83 11.87
CA GLU A 152 16.66 7.92 12.96
C GLU A 152 15.58 6.86 13.20
N TRP A 153 14.30 7.25 13.21
CA TRP A 153 13.19 6.32 13.34
C TRP A 153 13.12 5.33 12.16
N LEU A 154 13.25 5.81 10.92
CA LEU A 154 13.31 4.94 9.73
C LEU A 154 14.54 4.03 9.75
N THR A 155 15.68 4.52 10.24
CA THR A 155 16.88 3.70 10.41
C THR A 155 16.64 2.58 11.41
N TYR A 156 16.05 2.89 12.56
CA TYR A 156 15.66 1.89 13.55
C TYR A 156 14.69 0.86 12.97
N LEU A 157 13.67 1.32 12.25
CA LEU A 157 12.64 0.48 11.63
C LEU A 157 13.26 -0.49 10.61
N LEU A 158 14.03 0.03 9.65
CA LEU A 158 14.58 -0.76 8.53
C LEU A 158 15.73 -1.67 8.93
N ARG A 159 16.39 -1.44 10.07
CA ARG A 159 17.37 -2.37 10.66
C ARG A 159 16.77 -3.52 11.46
N ARG A 160 15.45 -3.47 11.72
CA ARG A 160 14.75 -4.45 12.56
C ARG A 160 13.60 -5.15 11.87
N ARG A 161 13.24 -4.73 10.66
CA ARG A 161 12.12 -5.28 9.91
C ARG A 161 12.50 -5.48 8.46
N ILE A 162 11.88 -6.47 7.85
CA ILE A 162 11.90 -6.66 6.40
C ILE A 162 10.49 -6.38 5.92
N PHE A 163 10.30 -5.32 5.15
CA PHE A 163 9.04 -5.06 4.47
C PHE A 163 9.05 -5.81 3.16
N ILE A 164 8.07 -6.67 2.94
CA ILE A 164 7.85 -7.38 1.69
C ILE A 164 6.56 -6.82 1.12
N THR A 165 6.66 -6.14 -0.01
CA THR A 165 5.52 -5.45 -0.60
C THR A 165 5.22 -5.98 -1.99
N ILE A 166 3.94 -6.09 -2.33
CA ILE A 166 3.44 -6.33 -3.68
C ILE A 166 2.34 -5.30 -3.97
N PRO A 167 2.66 -4.18 -4.64
CA PRO A 167 1.66 -3.14 -4.88
C PRO A 167 0.46 -3.64 -5.68
N ILE A 168 0.70 -4.55 -6.63
CA ILE A 168 -0.33 -5.08 -7.53
C ILE A 168 -0.31 -6.61 -7.47
N SER A 169 -1.26 -7.19 -6.73
CA SER A 169 -1.37 -8.65 -6.56
C SER A 169 -2.15 -9.31 -7.69
N ASN A 170 -2.99 -8.54 -8.39
CA ASN A 170 -3.74 -8.96 -9.57
C ASN A 170 -3.38 -8.08 -10.78
N PRO A 171 -2.17 -8.23 -11.36
CA PRO A 171 -1.70 -7.34 -12.42
C PRO A 171 -2.57 -7.37 -13.68
N LEU A 172 -3.18 -8.52 -13.99
CA LEU A 172 -4.07 -8.63 -15.14
C LEU A 172 -5.40 -7.89 -14.91
N GLY A 173 -5.95 -7.96 -13.68
CA GLY A 173 -7.16 -7.23 -13.30
C GLY A 173 -6.96 -5.72 -13.16
N TYR A 174 -5.73 -5.28 -12.85
CA TYR A 174 -5.39 -3.85 -12.74
C TYR A 174 -5.42 -3.12 -14.10
N VAL A 175 -5.17 -3.85 -15.19
CA VAL A 175 -5.22 -3.27 -16.53
C VAL A 175 -6.69 -3.02 -16.90
N PRO A 176 -7.07 -1.84 -17.45
CA PRO A 176 -8.46 -1.46 -17.73
C PRO A 176 -9.24 -2.33 -18.73
N ARG A 177 -8.68 -3.46 -19.17
CA ARG A 177 -9.15 -4.23 -20.33
C ARG A 177 -9.96 -5.48 -20.00
N LEU A 178 -10.16 -5.84 -18.73
CA LEU A 178 -11.00 -6.99 -18.40
C LEU A 178 -12.38 -6.58 -17.92
N PRO A 179 -13.48 -7.06 -18.55
CA PRO A 179 -14.80 -6.98 -17.93
C PRO A 179 -14.77 -7.72 -16.59
N ALA A 180 -15.63 -7.29 -15.65
CA ALA A 180 -15.73 -7.65 -14.23
C ALA A 180 -15.94 -9.15 -13.88
N ASN A 181 -15.55 -10.06 -14.78
CA ASN A 181 -15.58 -11.50 -14.64
C ASN A 181 -14.21 -12.04 -14.19
N ALA A 182 -13.28 -11.15 -13.81
CA ALA A 182 -11.98 -11.51 -13.31
C ALA A 182 -12.16 -12.43 -12.09
N ILE A 183 -11.51 -13.60 -12.14
CA ILE A 183 -11.50 -14.57 -11.05
C ILE A 183 -11.28 -13.81 -9.73
N LEU A 184 -12.22 -13.95 -8.79
CA LEU A 184 -12.09 -13.37 -7.47
C LEU A 184 -10.92 -14.08 -6.77
N LEU A 185 -9.72 -13.52 -6.91
CA LEU A 185 -8.48 -14.10 -6.35
C LEU A 185 -8.62 -14.28 -4.84
N ALA A 186 -9.34 -13.38 -4.17
CA ALA A 186 -9.67 -13.48 -2.75
C ALA A 186 -10.44 -14.76 -2.38
N ALA A 187 -11.30 -15.27 -3.27
CA ALA A 187 -12.06 -16.53 -3.05
C ALA A 187 -11.32 -17.76 -3.59
N SER A 188 -10.18 -17.58 -4.24
CA SER A 188 -9.37 -18.67 -4.78
C SER A 188 -8.40 -19.26 -3.75
N CYS A 189 -8.34 -18.68 -2.55
CA CYS A 189 -7.63 -19.26 -1.42
C CYS A 189 -8.34 -20.54 -0.96
N CYS A 190 -7.57 -21.60 -0.73
CA CYS A 190 -8.09 -22.80 -0.07
C CYS A 190 -8.54 -22.42 1.35
N VAL A 191 -9.86 -22.30 1.56
CA VAL A 191 -10.42 -22.11 2.90
C VAL A 191 -10.27 -23.42 3.67
N CYS A 192 -9.31 -23.45 4.59
CA CYS A 192 -9.12 -24.58 5.48
C CYS A 192 -10.12 -24.46 6.63
N ALA A 193 -11.31 -25.05 6.47
CA ALA A 193 -12.33 -25.06 7.51
C ALA A 193 -12.03 -26.06 8.65
N ASP A 194 -10.99 -26.91 8.50
CA ASP A 194 -10.64 -27.92 9.49
C ASP A 194 -9.18 -28.40 9.33
N ALA A 195 -8.60 -28.97 10.40
CA ALA A 195 -7.21 -29.46 10.50
C ALA A 195 -6.82 -30.60 9.51
N ARG A 196 -7.70 -30.95 8.56
CA ARG A 196 -7.52 -32.04 7.59
C ARG A 196 -7.14 -31.55 6.18
N CYS A 197 -6.78 -30.28 6.01
CA CYS A 197 -6.44 -29.68 4.70
C CYS A 197 -5.03 -29.99 4.17
N HIS A 198 -4.37 -31.08 4.59
CA HIS A 198 -3.11 -31.50 3.97
C HIS A 198 -3.26 -31.88 2.49
N ALA A 199 -4.47 -32.17 2.00
CA ALA A 199 -4.70 -32.65 0.64
C ALA A 199 -4.85 -31.53 -0.43
N CYS A 200 -5.36 -30.34 -0.08
CA CYS A 200 -5.61 -29.27 -1.06
C CYS A 200 -4.35 -28.47 -1.43
N CYS A 201 -3.34 -28.45 -0.56
CA CYS A 201 -2.12 -27.66 -0.73
C CYS A 201 -0.88 -28.52 -1.05
N ALA A 202 -1.03 -29.84 -1.21
CA ALA A 202 0.09 -30.70 -1.59
C ALA A 202 0.50 -30.44 -3.05
N PRO A 203 1.81 -30.44 -3.39
CA PRO A 203 2.23 -30.35 -4.77
C PRO A 203 1.61 -31.53 -5.51
N VAL A 204 0.94 -31.23 -6.64
CA VAL A 204 0.31 -32.23 -7.51
C VAL A 204 1.39 -33.20 -7.99
N ARG A 205 1.66 -34.26 -7.21
CA ARG A 205 2.26 -35.47 -7.75
C ARG A 205 1.15 -36.14 -8.55
N ARG A 206 1.44 -36.41 -9.82
CA ARG A 206 0.59 -37.15 -10.74
C ARG A 206 0.26 -38.52 -10.14
N SER A 207 -0.79 -38.61 -9.35
CA SER A 207 -1.44 -39.88 -9.03
C SER A 207 -2.94 -39.62 -8.98
N ALA A 208 -3.62 -40.16 -9.97
CA ALA A 208 -5.07 -40.19 -10.06
C ALA A 208 -5.63 -40.87 -8.81
N SER A 209 -6.15 -40.08 -7.87
CA SER A 209 -7.03 -40.56 -6.81
C SER A 209 -8.43 -40.02 -7.07
N PRO A 210 -9.50 -40.84 -7.07
CA PRO A 210 -10.85 -40.41 -7.46
C PRO A 210 -11.53 -39.45 -6.47
N ALA A 211 -10.87 -39.08 -5.36
CA ALA A 211 -11.42 -38.20 -4.33
C ALA A 211 -11.12 -36.70 -4.54
N CYS A 212 -10.18 -36.35 -5.43
CA CYS A 212 -10.00 -34.97 -5.89
C CYS A 212 -10.73 -34.79 -7.22
N THR A 213 -12.04 -34.96 -7.20
CA THR A 213 -12.89 -34.48 -8.29
C THR A 213 -12.80 -32.98 -8.27
N TYR A 214 -12.01 -32.43 -9.19
CA TYR A 214 -12.14 -31.11 -9.77
C TYR A 214 -13.62 -30.73 -9.70
N VAL A 215 -14.01 -29.91 -8.71
CA VAL A 215 -15.39 -29.44 -8.59
C VAL A 215 -15.61 -28.62 -9.83
N ARG A 216 -16.28 -29.28 -10.78
CA ARG A 216 -16.67 -28.75 -12.08
C ARG A 216 -17.07 -27.30 -11.92
N THR A 217 -16.45 -26.51 -12.78
CA THR A 217 -16.54 -25.08 -13.06
C THR A 217 -17.97 -24.55 -13.34
N LEU A 218 -19.04 -25.16 -12.82
CA LEU A 218 -20.42 -24.85 -13.18
C LEU A 218 -21.44 -24.86 -12.03
N ARG A 219 -21.07 -25.14 -10.77
CA ARG A 219 -22.04 -25.10 -9.63
C ARG A 219 -21.93 -23.94 -8.66
N CYS A 220 -20.93 -23.07 -8.78
CA CYS A 220 -20.96 -21.75 -8.10
C CYS A 220 -21.70 -20.67 -8.91
N MET A 221 -22.15 -20.96 -10.14
CA MET A 221 -22.85 -19.98 -11.00
C MET A 221 -24.38 -19.94 -10.81
N GLN A 222 -24.97 -20.71 -9.89
CA GLN A 222 -26.43 -20.81 -9.77
C GLN A 222 -27.05 -20.20 -8.50
N VAL A 223 -26.28 -19.46 -7.69
CA VAL A 223 -26.81 -18.78 -6.48
C VAL A 223 -26.51 -17.27 -6.48
N LEU A 224 -26.43 -16.65 -7.66
CA LEU A 224 -26.33 -15.18 -7.77
C LEU A 224 -27.41 -14.54 -8.67
N SER A 225 -28.50 -15.27 -8.99
CA SER A 225 -29.62 -14.72 -9.77
C SER A 225 -30.91 -14.47 -8.98
N THR A 226 -30.91 -14.60 -7.65
CA THR A 226 -32.07 -14.21 -6.84
C THR A 226 -31.61 -13.33 -5.69
N GLY A 227 -31.85 -12.02 -5.84
CA GLY A 227 -31.59 -11.03 -4.80
C GLY A 227 -32.31 -11.38 -3.51
N ALA A 228 -31.55 -11.72 -2.48
CA ALA A 228 -32.02 -11.78 -1.10
C ALA A 228 -30.81 -11.61 -0.17
N TRP A 229 -30.44 -10.36 0.12
CA TRP A 229 -29.56 -10.06 1.24
C TRP A 229 -30.34 -10.29 2.54
N ARG A 230 -30.10 -11.41 3.23
CA ARG A 230 -30.45 -11.53 4.65
C ARG A 230 -29.23 -11.14 5.48
N LYS A 231 -29.44 -10.11 6.31
CA LYS A 231 -28.52 -9.63 7.34
C LYS A 231 -28.27 -10.78 8.33
N TRP A 232 -27.01 -11.18 8.49
CA TRP A 232 -26.62 -12.14 9.52
C TRP A 232 -26.57 -11.40 10.86
N VAL A 233 -27.44 -11.77 11.79
CA VAL A 233 -27.40 -11.32 13.18
C VAL A 233 -26.81 -12.49 13.97
N GLY A 234 -25.55 -12.36 14.37
CA GLY A 234 -24.92 -13.33 15.27
C GLY A 234 -25.46 -13.18 16.68
N PRO A 235 -25.40 -14.24 17.52
CA PRO A 235 -25.80 -14.13 18.92
C PRO A 235 -24.75 -13.32 19.71
N GLU A 236 -25.23 -12.36 20.51
CA GLU A 236 -24.45 -11.71 21.56
C GLU A 236 -24.13 -12.69 22.71
N PRO A 237 -23.05 -12.43 23.49
CA PRO A 237 -22.51 -13.36 24.49
C PRO A 237 -23.47 -13.73 25.62
#